data_AF-A0A352CJY0-F1
#
_entry.id   AF-A0A352CJY0-F1
#
_cell.length_a   1.000
_cell.length_b   1.000
_cell.length_c   1.000
_cell.angle_alpha   90.00
_cell.angle_beta   90.00
_cell.angle_gamma   90.00
#
_symmetry.space_group_name_H-M   'P 1'
#
loop_
_entity.id
_entity.type
_entity.pdbx_description
1 polymer ?
#
loop_
_entity_poly.entity_id
_entity_poly.type
_entity_poly.pdbx_seq_one_letter_code
_entity_poly.pdbx_strand_id
1 'polypeptide(L)'
;MAKKPLTQIQLDFDTPPPVTVTNAISVEPAETPHAPTEEPLVGVRRVKLKENLGTKPGKRGRRSLKDIASRVDLVQVPDDEELFKKQYYSIGEVAAMFREKQSLIRYWETEFDILQPRKNRKGDRYFRPIDVKNLVLIYDLLRRRKFTIDGARDYLKKNKKAEDRFSLIQSLQKIRSFLVELRSNL
;
A
#
# COMPACT_ATOMS: atom_id res chain seq x y z
N MET A 1 19.01 -39.79 60.19
CA MET A 1 18.81 -39.78 58.73
C MET A 1 17.42 -40.32 58.43
N ALA A 2 16.57 -39.58 57.70
CA ALA A 2 15.22 -40.03 57.36
C ALA A 2 15.00 -39.88 55.84
N LYS A 3 14.60 -40.97 55.17
CA LYS A 3 14.38 -41.00 53.72
C LYS A 3 12.96 -40.53 53.41
N LYS A 4 12.81 -39.49 52.58
CA LYS A 4 11.52 -39.07 52.01
C LYS A 4 11.24 -39.93 50.75
N PRO A 5 10.15 -40.72 50.69
CA PRO A 5 9.77 -41.42 49.46
C PRO A 5 9.13 -40.44 48.46
N LEU A 6 9.34 -40.68 47.16
CA LEU A 6 8.66 -39.94 46.09
C LEU A 6 7.20 -40.40 45.98
N THR A 7 6.27 -39.46 45.92
CA THR A 7 4.85 -39.72 45.63
C THR A 7 4.62 -39.71 44.11
N GLN A 8 4.11 -40.81 43.59
CA GLN A 8 3.75 -40.97 42.18
C GLN A 8 2.43 -40.24 41.90
N ILE A 9 2.42 -39.38 40.88
CA ILE A 9 1.22 -38.65 40.43
C ILE A 9 0.39 -39.59 39.56
N GLN A 10 -0.87 -39.83 39.91
CA GLN A 10 -1.84 -40.43 38.98
C GLN A 10 -2.53 -39.32 38.17
N LEU A 11 -2.76 -39.59 36.89
CA LEU A 11 -3.34 -38.69 35.91
C LEU A 11 -4.69 -39.28 35.47
N ASP A 12 -5.75 -38.90 36.18
CA ASP A 12 -7.11 -39.29 35.82
C ASP A 12 -7.62 -38.38 34.70
N PHE A 13 -8.07 -39.00 33.60
CA PHE A 13 -8.31 -38.33 32.32
C PHE A 13 -9.70 -38.64 31.76
N ASP A 14 -10.75 -38.41 32.56
CA ASP A 14 -12.13 -38.40 32.05
C ASP A 14 -13.03 -37.42 32.82
N THR A 15 -13.46 -36.35 32.14
CA THR A 15 -14.61 -35.51 32.54
C THR A 15 -15.12 -34.74 31.31
N PRO A 16 -16.30 -35.07 30.76
CA PRO A 16 -16.91 -34.29 29.68
C PRO A 16 -17.55 -32.99 30.23
N PRO A 17 -17.56 -31.89 29.45
CA PRO A 17 -18.12 -30.61 29.88
C PRO A 17 -19.66 -30.60 29.85
N PRO A 18 -20.35 -29.99 30.83
CA PRO A 18 -21.81 -29.86 30.81
C PRO A 18 -22.27 -28.78 29.83
N VAL A 19 -23.19 -29.15 28.94
CA VAL A 19 -23.99 -28.23 28.13
C VAL A 19 -25.30 -27.93 28.85
N THR A 20 -25.58 -26.65 29.11
CA THR A 20 -26.87 -26.21 29.66
C THR A 20 -27.53 -25.22 28.70
N VAL A 21 -28.60 -25.68 28.04
CA VAL A 21 -29.57 -24.83 27.35
C VAL A 21 -30.85 -24.87 28.19
N THR A 22 -31.29 -23.72 28.70
CA THR A 22 -32.60 -23.60 29.36
C THR A 22 -33.29 -22.32 28.92
N ASN A 23 -34.52 -22.48 28.42
CA ASN A 23 -35.39 -21.46 27.88
C ASN A 23 -36.57 -21.26 28.84
N ALA A 24 -37.03 -20.04 29.09
CA ALA A 24 -38.23 -19.77 29.89
C ALA A 24 -38.92 -18.46 29.44
N ILE A 25 -40.24 -18.43 29.56
CA ILE A 25 -41.14 -17.45 28.93
C ILE A 25 -42.16 -16.88 29.93
N SER A 26 -42.72 -15.70 29.63
CA SER A 26 -43.96 -15.03 30.16
C SER A 26 -43.68 -13.55 30.45
N VAL A 27 -44.16 -12.56 29.67
CA VAL A 27 -45.54 -12.00 29.54
C VAL A 27 -45.94 -11.08 30.69
N GLU A 28 -46.19 -9.80 30.40
CA GLU A 28 -47.39 -8.98 30.75
C GLU A 28 -47.17 -7.49 30.28
N PRO A 29 -48.22 -6.65 30.07
CA PRO A 29 -48.14 -5.38 29.30
C PRO A 29 -48.58 -4.10 30.06
N ALA A 30 -48.28 -2.88 29.52
CA ALA A 30 -49.11 -1.65 29.66
C ALA A 30 -48.60 -0.41 28.88
N GLU A 31 -49.46 0.10 27.99
CA GLU A 31 -49.86 1.50 27.68
C GLU A 31 -48.89 2.72 27.52
N THR A 32 -49.23 3.47 26.45
CA THR A 32 -48.91 4.83 25.92
C THR A 32 -49.25 6.05 26.81
N PRO A 33 -49.11 7.33 26.38
CA PRO A 33 -48.17 7.99 25.42
C PRO A 33 -47.56 9.33 25.98
N HIS A 34 -46.75 10.07 25.20
CA HIS A 34 -46.84 11.55 25.03
C HIS A 34 -45.76 12.11 24.06
N ALA A 35 -46.07 13.22 23.38
CA ALA A 35 -45.22 13.99 22.45
C ALA A 35 -45.34 15.50 22.80
N PRO A 36 -44.89 16.49 21.99
CA PRO A 36 -43.65 16.66 21.20
C PRO A 36 -42.87 17.95 21.63
N THR A 37 -41.67 18.21 21.09
CA THR A 37 -41.06 19.58 21.05
C THR A 37 -40.05 19.70 19.89
N GLU A 38 -40.04 20.85 19.20
CA GLU A 38 -39.49 21.02 17.83
C GLU A 38 -38.76 22.39 17.69
N GLU A 39 -37.95 22.72 16.67
CA GLU A 39 -37.64 21.99 15.43
C GLU A 39 -36.13 21.99 15.02
N PRO A 40 -35.44 23.08 14.57
CA PRO A 40 -34.73 22.91 13.29
C PRO A 40 -33.29 23.45 13.08
N LEU A 41 -32.80 23.16 11.85
CA LEU A 41 -31.68 23.74 11.09
C LEU A 41 -30.27 23.23 11.50
N VAL A 42 -29.29 23.00 10.60
CA VAL A 42 -29.02 23.53 9.24
C VAL A 42 -28.54 22.43 8.29
N GLY A 43 -28.99 22.45 7.03
CA GLY A 43 -28.54 21.51 6.00
C GLY A 43 -27.27 21.95 5.25
N VAL A 44 -26.25 21.08 5.18
CA VAL A 44 -25.12 21.22 4.25
C VAL A 44 -25.30 20.27 3.06
N ARG A 45 -25.61 20.83 1.88
CA ARG A 45 -25.74 20.08 0.63
C ARG A 45 -24.38 19.49 0.22
N ARG A 46 -24.18 18.18 0.41
CA ARG A 46 -22.97 17.48 -0.08
C ARG A 46 -22.99 17.44 -1.62
N VAL A 47 -22.20 18.31 -2.24
CA VAL A 47 -22.04 18.38 -3.70
C VAL A 47 -21.46 17.05 -4.21
N LYS A 48 -22.15 16.43 -5.16
CA LYS A 48 -21.86 15.07 -5.65
C LYS A 48 -20.98 15.14 -6.90
N LEU A 49 -19.69 15.42 -6.72
CA LEU A 49 -18.71 15.39 -7.82
C LEU A 49 -18.58 13.96 -8.36
N LYS A 50 -19.13 13.72 -9.55
CA LYS A 50 -18.89 12.53 -10.36
C LYS A 50 -17.57 12.72 -11.11
N GLU A 51 -16.49 12.10 -10.63
CA GLU A 51 -15.31 11.88 -11.50
C GLU A 51 -15.33 10.44 -12.01
N ASN A 52 -15.52 10.30 -13.32
CA ASN A 52 -15.89 9.05 -13.96
C ASN A 52 -14.65 8.29 -14.47
N LEU A 53 -13.83 7.76 -13.56
CA LEU A 53 -12.69 6.89 -13.88
C LEU A 53 -13.16 5.47 -14.25
N GLY A 54 -13.97 5.39 -15.31
CA GLY A 54 -14.58 4.17 -15.85
C GLY A 54 -13.59 3.23 -16.52
N THR A 55 -12.64 2.67 -15.75
CA THR A 55 -11.85 1.53 -16.21
C THR A 55 -12.75 0.30 -16.25
N LYS A 56 -13.23 -0.08 -17.45
CA LYS A 56 -14.05 -1.30 -17.61
C LYS A 56 -13.34 -2.50 -16.96
N PRO A 57 -14.03 -3.31 -16.13
CA PRO A 57 -13.39 -4.44 -15.47
C PRO A 57 -12.93 -5.45 -16.52
N GLY A 58 -11.61 -5.58 -16.66
CA GLY A 58 -11.00 -6.58 -17.54
C GLY A 58 -11.44 -7.99 -17.17
N LYS A 59 -11.41 -8.91 -18.14
CA LYS A 59 -11.79 -10.33 -17.96
C LYS A 59 -11.17 -10.89 -16.67
N ARG A 60 -11.98 -11.54 -15.84
CA ARG A 60 -11.58 -12.13 -14.56
C ARG A 60 -10.43 -13.11 -14.81
N GLY A 61 -9.21 -12.75 -14.40
CA GLY A 61 -8.01 -13.53 -14.70
C GLY A 61 -6.72 -12.77 -14.39
N ARG A 62 -5.58 -13.47 -14.46
CA ARG A 62 -4.25 -12.85 -14.41
C ARG A 62 -4.05 -11.98 -15.66
N ARG A 63 -3.52 -10.76 -15.50
CA ARG A 63 -3.23 -9.84 -16.61
C ARG A 63 -2.18 -10.42 -17.56
N SER A 64 -2.23 -10.07 -18.84
CA SER A 64 -1.19 -10.47 -19.77
C SER A 64 0.14 -9.81 -19.42
N LEU A 65 1.24 -10.52 -19.65
CA LEU A 65 2.59 -9.98 -19.44
C LEU A 65 2.87 -8.73 -20.31
N LYS A 66 2.23 -8.66 -21.48
CA LYS A 66 2.27 -7.49 -22.38
C LYS A 66 1.59 -6.27 -21.73
N ASP A 67 0.38 -6.43 -21.18
CA ASP A 67 -0.34 -5.36 -20.48
C ASP A 67 0.46 -4.79 -19.29
N ILE A 68 1.24 -5.66 -18.62
CA ILE A 68 2.12 -5.25 -17.51
C ILE A 68 3.32 -4.48 -18.04
N ALA A 69 3.90 -4.89 -19.17
CA ALA A 69 5.03 -4.20 -19.81
C ALA A 69 4.64 -2.82 -20.36
N SER A 70 3.47 -2.67 -21.00
CA SER A 70 3.04 -1.35 -21.51
C SER A 70 2.77 -0.32 -20.42
N ARG A 71 2.42 -0.75 -19.19
CA ARG A 71 2.23 0.18 -18.05
C ARG A 71 3.54 0.78 -17.52
N VAL A 72 4.69 0.22 -17.90
CA VAL A 72 6.02 0.65 -17.42
C VAL A 72 6.36 2.04 -17.96
N ASP A 73 5.95 2.31 -19.20
CA ASP A 73 6.19 3.58 -19.88
C ASP A 73 5.12 4.64 -19.55
N LEU A 74 4.19 4.34 -18.63
CA LEU A 74 3.14 5.24 -18.15
C LEU A 74 3.46 5.91 -16.80
N VAL A 75 4.64 5.67 -16.24
CA VAL A 75 5.10 6.35 -15.01
C VAL A 75 5.34 7.82 -15.31
N GLN A 76 4.69 8.69 -14.54
CA GLN A 76 4.75 10.14 -14.66
C GLN A 76 5.31 10.70 -13.34
N VAL A 77 6.62 10.55 -13.17
CA VAL A 77 7.36 11.15 -12.04
C VAL A 77 8.00 12.44 -12.55
N PRO A 78 7.77 13.59 -11.87
CA PRO A 78 8.41 14.86 -12.23
C PRO A 78 9.95 14.79 -12.20
N ASP A 79 10.60 15.71 -12.91
CA ASP A 79 12.06 15.89 -12.83
C ASP A 79 12.52 16.12 -11.38
N ASP A 80 13.75 15.68 -11.06
CA ASP A 80 14.32 15.75 -9.70
C ASP A 80 14.22 17.17 -9.10
N GLU A 81 14.44 18.22 -9.89
CA GLU A 81 14.31 19.63 -9.46
C GLU A 81 12.91 19.97 -8.93
N GLU A 82 11.85 19.42 -9.53
CA GLU A 82 10.48 19.61 -9.06
C GLU A 82 10.19 18.78 -7.82
N LEU A 83 10.76 17.57 -7.77
CA LEU A 83 10.61 16.65 -6.67
C LEU A 83 11.25 17.20 -5.38
N PHE A 84 12.38 17.90 -5.48
CA PHE A 84 13.02 18.52 -4.31
C PHE A 84 12.33 19.81 -3.81
N LYS A 85 11.37 20.39 -4.55
CA LYS A 85 10.57 21.55 -4.07
C LYS A 85 9.73 21.21 -2.83
N LYS A 86 9.34 19.94 -2.63
CA LYS A 86 8.49 19.49 -1.52
C LYS A 86 9.21 18.43 -0.68
N GLN A 87 9.39 18.69 0.62
CA GLN A 87 10.16 17.78 1.49
C GLN A 87 9.46 16.43 1.77
N TYR A 88 8.13 16.36 1.65
CA TYR A 88 7.33 15.16 1.96
C TYR A 88 6.15 14.98 1.01
N TYR A 89 6.02 13.78 0.44
CA TYR A 89 4.91 13.33 -0.39
C TYR A 89 4.07 12.29 0.34
N SER A 90 2.75 12.42 0.27
CA SER A 90 1.83 11.41 0.79
C SER A 90 1.83 10.18 -0.12
N ILE A 91 1.51 9.00 0.45
CA ILE A 91 1.39 7.77 -0.35
C ILE A 91 0.35 7.86 -1.48
N GLY A 92 -0.63 8.78 -1.39
CA GLY A 92 -1.58 9.05 -2.47
C GLY A 92 -0.95 9.74 -3.67
N GLU A 93 -0.15 10.78 -3.44
CA GLU A 93 0.60 11.50 -4.49
C GLU A 93 1.60 10.57 -5.18
N VAL A 94 2.37 9.81 -4.38
CA VAL A 94 3.35 8.83 -4.90
C VAL A 94 2.65 7.77 -5.75
N ALA A 95 1.54 7.19 -5.28
CA ALA A 95 0.78 6.19 -6.05
C ALA A 95 0.22 6.76 -7.37
N ALA A 96 -0.15 8.05 -7.41
CA ALA A 96 -0.61 8.72 -8.62
C ALA A 96 0.52 8.88 -9.66
N MET A 97 1.72 9.31 -9.25
CA MET A 97 2.91 9.43 -10.11
C MET A 97 3.26 8.10 -10.79
N PHE A 98 3.28 7.00 -10.04
CA PHE A 98 3.56 5.66 -10.57
C PHE A 98 2.36 4.98 -11.27
N ARG A 99 1.16 5.57 -11.21
CA ARG A 99 -0.12 4.99 -11.69
C ARG A 99 -0.38 3.56 -11.19
N GLU A 100 0.07 3.30 -9.96
CA GLU A 100 -0.02 2.01 -9.27
C GLU A 100 -0.87 2.13 -7.99
N LYS A 101 -1.24 0.98 -7.41
CA LYS A 101 -2.04 0.97 -6.17
C LYS A 101 -1.20 1.38 -4.97
N GLN A 102 -1.73 2.21 -4.07
CA GLN A 102 -1.08 2.55 -2.80
C GLN A 102 -0.61 1.31 -2.01
N SER A 103 -1.38 0.22 -2.04
CA SER A 103 -0.99 -1.04 -1.36
C SER A 103 0.27 -1.68 -1.94
N LEU A 104 0.60 -1.47 -3.22
CA LEU A 104 1.86 -1.91 -3.81
C LEU A 104 3.04 -1.08 -3.28
N ILE A 105 2.85 0.23 -3.12
CA ILE A 105 3.86 1.12 -2.51
C ILE A 105 4.07 0.78 -1.02
N ARG A 106 3.01 0.46 -0.27
CA ARG A 106 3.12 -0.05 1.12
C ARG A 106 3.87 -1.39 1.18
N TYR A 107 3.68 -2.24 0.17
CA TYR A 107 4.36 -3.52 0.09
C TYR A 107 5.85 -3.35 -0.25
N TRP A 108 6.20 -2.41 -1.13
CA TRP A 108 7.60 -2.07 -1.39
C TRP A 108 8.31 -1.44 -0.18
N GLU A 109 7.63 -0.60 0.60
CA GLU A 109 8.16 -0.16 1.92
C GLU A 109 8.57 -1.34 2.80
N THR A 110 7.74 -2.39 2.91
CA THR A 110 8.05 -3.54 3.78
C THR A 110 9.13 -4.46 3.23
N GLU A 111 9.36 -4.45 1.91
CA GLU A 111 10.34 -5.32 1.26
C GLU A 111 11.72 -4.66 1.07
N PHE A 112 11.79 -3.32 1.01
CA PHE A 112 13.00 -2.57 0.69
C PHE A 112 13.44 -1.63 1.83
N ASP A 113 14.41 -2.08 2.63
CA ASP A 113 15.02 -1.35 3.77
C ASP A 113 15.54 0.07 3.44
N ILE A 114 15.77 0.37 2.15
CA ILE A 114 16.20 1.69 1.64
C ILE A 114 15.08 2.74 1.64
N LEU A 115 13.82 2.32 1.77
CA LEU A 115 12.68 3.20 1.88
C LEU A 115 12.38 3.45 3.35
N GLN A 116 12.54 4.69 3.80
CA GLN A 116 12.29 5.07 5.20
C GLN A 116 11.15 6.09 5.31
N PRO A 117 9.90 5.72 4.92
CA PRO A 117 8.78 6.64 4.99
C PRO A 117 8.45 6.99 6.44
N ARG A 118 8.29 8.28 6.71
CA ARG A 118 7.89 8.78 8.02
C ARG A 118 6.42 8.43 8.28
N LYS A 119 6.18 7.72 9.38
CA LYS A 119 4.84 7.35 9.85
C LYS A 119 4.31 8.42 10.80
N ASN A 120 3.09 8.90 10.56
CA ASN A 120 2.39 9.80 11.48
C ASN A 120 1.66 8.99 12.57
N ARG A 121 1.25 9.64 13.68
CA ARG A 121 0.44 9.04 14.76
C ARG A 121 -0.83 8.32 14.27
N LYS A 122 -1.39 8.76 13.13
CA LYS A 122 -2.58 8.17 12.48
C LYS A 122 -2.28 6.95 11.59
N GLY A 123 -1.01 6.62 11.34
CA GLY A 123 -0.59 5.54 10.42
C GLY A 123 -0.40 5.97 8.95
N ASP A 124 -0.63 7.26 8.65
CA ASP A 124 -0.30 7.86 7.35
C ASP A 124 1.21 7.82 7.09
N ARG A 125 1.59 7.61 5.82
CA ARG A 125 2.98 7.44 5.36
C ARG A 125 3.39 8.58 4.45
N TYR A 126 4.53 9.18 4.77
CA TYR A 126 5.13 10.26 4.01
C TYR A 126 6.52 9.85 3.50
N PHE A 127 6.72 9.97 2.20
CA PHE A 127 7.97 9.68 1.50
C PHE A 127 8.73 10.98 1.25
N ARG A 128 10.05 10.99 1.45
CA ARG A 128 10.90 12.13 1.05
C ARG A 128 11.19 12.05 -0.47
N PRO A 129 11.64 13.13 -1.11
CA PRO A 129 12.14 13.10 -2.50
C PRO A 129 13.11 11.94 -2.78
N ILE A 130 14.06 11.68 -1.87
CA ILE A 130 15.01 10.57 -1.99
C ILE A 130 14.33 9.19 -1.93
N ASP A 131 13.29 9.01 -1.11
CA ASP A 131 12.54 7.76 -1.07
C ASP A 131 11.71 7.57 -2.37
N VAL A 132 11.22 8.67 -2.97
CA VAL A 132 10.56 8.63 -4.29
C VAL A 132 11.55 8.28 -5.41
N LYS A 133 12.76 8.86 -5.42
CA LYS A 133 13.84 8.48 -6.36
C LYS A 133 14.20 6.99 -6.24
N ASN A 134 14.30 6.48 -5.02
CA ASN A 134 14.50 5.04 -4.73
C ASN A 134 13.33 4.19 -5.25
N LEU A 135 12.09 4.67 -5.16
CA LEU A 135 10.92 4.00 -5.76
C LEU A 135 11.00 3.95 -7.30
N VAL A 136 11.52 4.99 -7.98
CA VAL A 136 11.74 4.94 -9.45
C VAL A 136 12.76 3.86 -9.81
N LEU A 137 13.86 3.77 -9.06
CA LEU A 137 14.88 2.74 -9.24
C LEU A 137 14.31 1.33 -9.03
N ILE A 138 13.60 1.10 -7.92
CA ILE A 138 12.90 -0.17 -7.64
C ILE A 138 11.93 -0.52 -8.78
N TYR A 139 11.17 0.46 -9.27
CA TYR A 139 10.24 0.29 -10.37
C TYR A 139 10.96 -0.21 -11.64
N ASP A 140 12.05 0.44 -12.07
CA ASP A 140 12.85 0.01 -13.24
C ASP A 140 13.35 -1.44 -13.09
N LEU A 141 13.89 -1.80 -11.92
CA LEU A 141 14.40 -3.15 -11.65
C LEU A 141 13.29 -4.21 -11.79
N LEU A 142 12.15 -4.00 -11.15
CA LEU A 142 11.05 -4.98 -11.15
C LEU A 142 10.31 -5.03 -12.50
N ARG A 143 10.14 -3.88 -13.17
CA ARG A 143 9.25 -3.75 -14.33
C ARG A 143 9.99 -3.78 -15.67
N ARG A 144 11.09 -3.06 -15.81
CA ARG A 144 11.89 -3.02 -17.05
C ARG A 144 12.85 -4.21 -17.10
N ARG A 145 13.57 -4.48 -16.02
CA ARG A 145 14.57 -5.57 -15.94
C ARG A 145 14.04 -6.93 -15.46
N LYS A 146 12.78 -7.01 -15.03
CA LYS A 146 12.09 -8.24 -14.60
C LYS A 146 12.74 -8.97 -13.40
N PHE A 147 13.41 -8.25 -12.51
CA PHE A 147 13.89 -8.85 -11.26
C PHE A 147 12.71 -9.30 -10.37
N THR A 148 12.93 -10.36 -9.59
CA THR A 148 12.12 -10.67 -8.40
C THR A 148 12.35 -9.62 -7.31
N ILE A 149 11.49 -9.59 -6.29
CA ILE A 149 11.64 -8.63 -5.18
C ILE A 149 12.94 -8.89 -4.42
N ASP A 150 13.23 -10.15 -4.10
CA ASP A 150 14.48 -10.54 -3.46
C ASP A 150 15.69 -10.22 -4.36
N GLY A 151 15.60 -10.50 -5.67
CA GLY A 151 16.66 -10.17 -6.62
C GLY A 151 16.93 -8.67 -6.73
N ALA A 152 15.89 -7.83 -6.67
CA ALA A 152 16.02 -6.38 -6.64
C ALA A 152 16.61 -5.88 -5.31
N ARG A 153 16.19 -6.46 -4.17
CA ARG A 153 16.76 -6.16 -2.84
C ARG A 153 18.25 -6.49 -2.81
N ASP A 154 18.62 -7.68 -3.27
CA ASP A 154 20.01 -8.14 -3.36
C ASP A 154 20.83 -7.25 -4.29
N TYR A 155 20.28 -6.88 -5.45
CA TYR A 155 20.93 -6.00 -6.40
C TYR A 155 21.27 -4.65 -5.77
N LEU A 156 20.32 -4.03 -5.05
CA LEU A 156 20.49 -2.76 -4.34
C LEU A 156 21.50 -2.88 -3.20
N LYS A 157 21.46 -3.96 -2.40
CA LYS A 157 22.43 -4.20 -1.31
C LYS A 157 23.85 -4.42 -1.82
N LYS A 158 24.01 -5.16 -2.93
CA LYS A 158 25.32 -5.51 -3.52
C LYS A 158 25.93 -4.36 -4.32
N ASN A 159 25.12 -3.53 -4.98
CA ASN A 159 25.58 -2.46 -5.86
C ASN A 159 25.32 -1.07 -5.26
N LYS A 160 26.20 -0.58 -4.39
CA LYS A 160 26.13 0.83 -3.93
C LYS A 160 26.16 1.84 -5.09
N LYS A 161 26.89 1.52 -6.17
CA LYS A 161 26.91 2.29 -7.44
C LYS A 161 25.67 2.09 -8.34
N ALA A 162 24.60 1.44 -7.85
CA ALA A 162 23.37 1.28 -8.62
C ALA A 162 22.69 2.62 -8.88
N GLU A 163 22.74 3.54 -7.92
CA GLU A 163 22.16 4.90 -8.05
C GLU A 163 22.90 5.71 -9.13
N ASP A 164 24.23 5.75 -9.09
CA ASP A 164 25.06 6.44 -10.11
C ASP A 164 24.76 5.92 -11.52
N ARG A 165 24.75 4.60 -11.68
CA ARG A 165 24.46 3.92 -12.96
C ARG A 165 23.04 4.19 -13.43
N PHE A 166 22.08 4.34 -12.51
CA PHE A 166 20.70 4.66 -12.84
C PHE A 166 20.55 6.13 -13.26
N SER A 167 21.21 7.05 -12.56
CA SER A 167 21.29 8.47 -12.94
C SER A 167 21.88 8.65 -14.35
N LEU A 168 22.96 7.93 -14.66
CA LEU A 168 23.56 7.91 -16.00
C LEU A 168 22.61 7.33 -17.08
N ILE A 169 21.83 6.30 -16.76
CA ILE A 169 20.83 5.75 -17.69
C ILE A 169 19.70 6.76 -17.92
N GLN A 170 19.25 7.48 -16.88
CA GLN A 170 18.23 8.52 -17.00
C GLN A 170 18.70 9.69 -17.87
N SER A 171 19.93 10.19 -17.67
CA SER A 171 20.45 11.29 -18.50
C SER A 171 20.59 10.89 -19.96
N LEU A 172 21.09 9.67 -20.24
CA LEU A 172 21.14 9.13 -21.60
C LEU A 172 19.73 8.92 -22.21
N GLN A 173 18.73 8.55 -21.41
CA GLN A 173 17.33 8.46 -21.86
C GLN A 173 16.76 9.85 -22.20
N LYS A 174 17.04 10.89 -21.40
CA LYS A 174 16.61 12.28 -21.66
C LYS A 174 17.27 12.89 -22.90
N ILE A 175 18.56 12.62 -23.12
CA ILE A 175 19.27 13.00 -24.36
C ILE A 175 18.64 12.27 -25.56
N ARG A 176 18.36 10.97 -25.43
CA ARG A 176 17.73 10.19 -26.51
C ARG A 176 16.34 10.70 -26.87
N SER A 177 15.48 11.01 -25.88
CA SER A 177 14.13 11.54 -26.18
C SER A 177 14.22 12.89 -26.88
N PHE A 178 15.06 13.81 -26.38
CA PHE A 178 15.29 15.11 -27.00
C PHE A 178 15.76 15.02 -28.46
N LEU A 179 16.73 14.14 -28.76
CA LEU A 179 17.19 13.93 -30.14
C LEU A 179 16.14 13.27 -31.04
N VAL A 180 15.27 12.43 -30.48
CA VAL A 180 14.13 11.84 -31.22
C VAL A 180 13.05 12.89 -31.50
N GLU A 181 12.74 13.77 -30.54
CA GLU A 181 11.81 14.89 -30.70
C GLU A 181 12.29 15.87 -31.78
N LEU A 182 13.58 16.25 -31.76
CA LEU A 182 14.20 17.06 -32.82
C LEU A 182 14.11 16.37 -34.19
N ARG A 183 14.32 15.05 -34.25
CA ARG A 183 14.18 14.28 -35.49
C ARG A 183 12.73 14.23 -36.00
N SER A 184 11.73 14.23 -35.11
CA SER A 184 10.31 14.22 -35.52
C SER A 184 9.74 15.59 -35.86
N ASN A 185 10.46 16.67 -35.51
CA ASN A 185 10.10 18.05 -35.86
C ASN A 185 10.79 18.55 -37.15
N LEU A 186 11.53 17.68 -37.85
CA LEU A 186 12.10 17.88 -39.19
C LEU A 186 11.39 16.97 -40.21
#